data_AF-A0A077DER1-F1
#
_entry.id   AF-A0A077DER1-F1
#
_cell.length_a   1.000
_cell.length_b   1.000
_cell.length_c   1.000
_cell.angle_alpha   90.00
_cell.angle_beta   90.00
_cell.angle_gamma   90.00
#
_symmetry.space_group_name_H-M   'P 1'
#
loop_
_entity.id
_entity.type
_entity.pdbx_description
1 polymer ?
#
loop_
_entity_poly.entity_id
_entity_poly.type
_entity_poly.pdbx_seq_one_letter_code
_entity_poly.pdbx_strand_id
1 'polypeptide(L)'
;MDARKLRRKLEKLGWKYDKGAFIGDRSFTKVIDDGKVVQLLPQSRKHYQGGIKFTFDPAISIEEFLQIRNLVLKEEREYIPLIARFGWLAPPIEKGVPEKIFPELTEEIVDELLAEALDWASYQDIDKAIDYYAGLPTNCWGTAPGNHITALVMRNNKEKLLHYQKCFAEGNRLRFAAYITDEVINRAVELVMKR
;
A
#
# COMPACT_ATOMS: atom_id res chain seq x y z
N MET A 1 -20.06 3.88 -18.39
CA MET A 1 -19.81 4.42 -17.04
C MET A 1 -18.82 5.57 -17.14
N ASP A 2 -19.14 6.74 -16.57
CA ASP A 2 -18.20 7.87 -16.47
C ASP A 2 -17.67 8.02 -15.04
N ALA A 3 -16.63 8.85 -14.85
CA ALA A 3 -15.98 9.02 -13.54
C ALA A 3 -16.92 9.55 -12.44
N ARG A 4 -17.92 10.38 -12.79
CA ARG A 4 -18.87 10.94 -11.82
C ARG A 4 -19.87 9.87 -11.37
N LYS A 5 -20.36 9.06 -12.31
CA LYS A 5 -21.25 7.92 -12.01
C LYS A 5 -20.51 6.87 -11.18
N LEU A 6 -19.27 6.53 -11.54
CA LEU A 6 -18.42 5.61 -10.78
C LEU A 6 -18.25 6.07 -9.33
N ARG A 7 -17.86 7.34 -9.13
CA ARG A 7 -17.69 7.91 -7.79
C ARG A 7 -18.98 7.78 -6.96
N ARG A 8 -20.12 8.22 -7.50
CA ARG A 8 -21.41 8.16 -6.78
C ARG A 8 -21.80 6.73 -6.42
N LYS A 9 -21.52 5.76 -7.30
CA LYS A 9 -21.78 4.33 -7.05
C LYS A 9 -20.91 3.84 -5.88
N LEU A 10 -19.61 4.10 -5.91
CA LEU A 10 -18.69 3.67 -4.84
C LEU A 10 -18.99 4.36 -3.49
N GLU A 11 -19.29 5.66 -3.48
CA GLU A 11 -19.69 6.37 -2.25
C GLU A 11 -20.97 5.75 -1.64
N LYS A 12 -21.96 5.38 -2.46
CA LYS A 12 -23.17 4.66 -1.99
C LYS A 12 -22.88 3.29 -1.40
N LEU A 13 -21.82 2.63 -1.88
CA LEU A 13 -21.33 1.35 -1.36
C LEU A 13 -20.43 1.51 -0.13
N GLY A 14 -20.28 2.74 0.40
CA GLY A 14 -19.53 3.03 1.62
C GLY A 14 -18.03 3.24 1.40
N TRP A 15 -17.59 3.47 0.17
CA TRP A 15 -16.19 3.83 -0.10
C TRP A 15 -15.93 5.31 0.19
N LYS A 16 -14.85 5.62 0.92
CA LYS A 16 -14.36 6.98 1.13
C LYS A 16 -13.60 7.43 -0.12
N TYR A 17 -14.06 8.50 -0.76
CA TYR A 17 -13.36 9.08 -1.91
C TYR A 17 -12.23 10.03 -1.46
N ASP A 18 -11.05 9.86 -2.05
CA ASP A 18 -9.95 10.81 -1.98
C ASP A 18 -9.70 11.41 -3.37
N LYS A 19 -9.65 12.75 -3.42
CA LYS A 19 -9.38 13.48 -4.64
C LYS A 19 -7.90 13.43 -5.07
N GLY A 20 -7.00 13.12 -4.15
CA GLY A 20 -5.55 13.13 -4.36
C GLY A 20 -4.99 14.53 -4.69
N ALA A 21 -3.68 14.59 -4.95
CA ALA A 21 -3.03 15.82 -5.41
C ALA A 21 -3.24 16.02 -6.92
N PHE A 22 -3.21 14.93 -7.70
CA PHE A 22 -3.43 14.92 -9.14
C PHE A 22 -4.63 14.05 -9.53
N ILE A 23 -5.15 14.23 -10.75
CA ILE A 23 -6.29 13.44 -11.26
C ILE A 23 -6.01 11.93 -11.23
N GLY A 24 -4.75 11.53 -11.43
CA GLY A 24 -4.32 10.13 -11.40
C GLY A 24 -4.25 9.53 -9.99
N ASP A 25 -4.27 10.36 -8.95
CA ASP A 25 -4.18 9.94 -7.54
C ASP A 25 -5.56 9.75 -6.89
N ARG A 26 -6.63 9.94 -7.65
CA ARG A 26 -8.00 9.76 -7.17
C ARG A 26 -8.17 8.32 -6.75
N SER A 27 -8.58 8.13 -5.50
CA SER A 27 -8.68 6.81 -4.92
C SER A 27 -9.95 6.65 -4.10
N PHE A 28 -10.26 5.41 -3.78
CA PHE A 28 -11.38 5.04 -2.94
C PHE A 28 -10.87 4.08 -1.88
N THR A 29 -11.12 4.36 -0.61
CA THR A 29 -10.74 3.46 0.49
C THR A 29 -11.95 2.90 1.21
N LYS A 30 -11.84 1.65 1.67
CA LYS A 30 -12.87 0.99 2.47
C LYS A 30 -12.24 -0.06 3.39
N VAL A 31 -12.73 -0.13 4.61
CA VAL A 31 -12.41 -1.21 5.55
C VAL A 31 -13.29 -2.42 5.22
N ILE A 32 -12.68 -3.60 5.12
CA ILE A 32 -13.38 -4.87 4.91
C ILE A 32 -13.35 -5.73 6.20
N ASP A 33 -14.11 -6.82 6.22
CA ASP A 33 -14.50 -7.54 7.46
C ASP A 33 -13.33 -8.07 8.31
N ASP A 34 -12.14 -8.23 7.75
CA ASP A 34 -10.92 -8.69 8.44
C ASP A 34 -10.02 -7.53 8.92
N GLY A 35 -10.53 -6.29 8.88
CA GLY A 35 -9.80 -5.09 9.31
C GLY A 35 -8.80 -4.56 8.27
N LYS A 36 -8.67 -5.20 7.10
CA LYS A 36 -7.88 -4.66 5.98
C LYS A 36 -8.53 -3.39 5.46
N VAL A 37 -7.69 -2.43 5.12
CA VAL A 37 -8.08 -1.22 4.40
C VAL A 37 -7.76 -1.44 2.92
N VAL A 38 -8.78 -1.57 2.09
CA VAL A 38 -8.62 -1.69 0.63
C VAL A 38 -8.63 -0.30 0.01
N GLN A 39 -7.69 -0.03 -0.88
CA GLN A 39 -7.69 1.12 -1.77
C GLN A 39 -7.93 0.67 -3.21
N LEU A 40 -8.82 1.37 -3.92
CA LEU A 40 -8.97 1.28 -5.36
C LEU A 40 -8.42 2.57 -6.00
N LEU A 41 -7.65 2.40 -7.08
CA LEU A 41 -7.15 3.45 -7.95
C LEU A 41 -7.72 3.24 -9.36
N PRO A 42 -8.95 3.71 -9.64
CA PRO A 42 -9.57 3.49 -10.94
C PRO A 42 -8.79 4.18 -12.06
N GLN A 43 -8.30 3.41 -13.03
CA GLN A 43 -7.58 3.90 -14.20
C GLN A 43 -8.38 3.60 -15.45
N SER A 44 -8.73 4.62 -16.24
CA SER A 44 -9.43 4.46 -17.52
C SER A 44 -8.65 5.14 -18.65
N ARG A 45 -8.44 4.44 -19.77
CA ARG A 45 -7.71 4.95 -20.93
C ARG A 45 -8.25 4.31 -22.21
N LYS A 46 -8.34 5.07 -23.30
CA LYS A 46 -8.67 4.50 -24.61
C LYS A 46 -7.53 3.55 -25.03
N HIS A 47 -7.89 2.36 -25.50
CA HIS A 47 -6.92 1.39 -25.99
C HIS A 47 -6.66 1.62 -27.48
N TYR A 48 -5.39 1.49 -27.91
CA TYR A 48 -4.96 1.88 -29.26
C TYR A 48 -5.61 1.06 -30.39
N GLN A 49 -5.98 -0.20 -30.11
CA GLN A 49 -6.72 -1.07 -31.02
C GLN A 49 -8.25 -0.93 -30.91
N GLY A 50 -8.74 0.08 -30.18
CA GLY A 50 -10.15 0.21 -29.83
C GLY A 50 -10.47 -0.39 -28.46
N GLY A 51 -11.60 0.03 -27.91
CA GLY A 51 -12.02 -0.30 -26.55
C GLY A 51 -11.45 0.65 -25.47
N ILE A 52 -11.82 0.35 -24.23
CA ILE A 52 -11.47 1.09 -23.02
C ILE A 52 -10.66 0.14 -22.14
N LYS A 53 -9.42 0.53 -21.86
CA LYS A 53 -8.65 -0.09 -20.80
C LYS A 53 -9.14 0.43 -19.47
N PHE A 54 -9.64 -0.44 -18.59
CA PHE A 54 -10.08 -0.09 -17.25
C PHE A 54 -9.56 -1.06 -16.19
N THR A 55 -9.05 -0.53 -15.08
CA THR A 55 -8.63 -1.31 -13.91
C THR A 55 -8.92 -0.54 -12.63
N PHE A 56 -9.08 -1.26 -11.52
CA PHE A 56 -9.13 -0.66 -10.18
C PHE A 56 -7.76 -0.60 -9.48
N ASP A 57 -6.73 -1.26 -10.02
CA ASP A 57 -5.37 -1.35 -9.45
C ASP A 57 -5.39 -1.46 -7.91
N PRO A 58 -6.05 -2.49 -7.35
CA PRO A 58 -6.32 -2.55 -5.93
C PRO A 58 -5.03 -2.69 -5.12
N ALA A 59 -5.03 -2.07 -3.95
CA ALA A 59 -4.00 -2.20 -2.95
C ALA A 59 -4.65 -2.42 -1.58
N ILE A 60 -3.92 -3.02 -0.66
CA ILE A 60 -4.37 -3.18 0.71
C ILE A 60 -3.33 -2.73 1.72
N SER A 61 -3.81 -2.35 2.89
CA SER A 61 -3.03 -2.06 4.08
C SER A 61 -3.82 -2.43 5.33
N ILE A 62 -3.24 -2.15 6.50
CA ILE A 62 -3.93 -2.22 7.80
C ILE A 62 -3.65 -0.95 8.59
N GLU A 63 -4.58 -0.59 9.46
CA GLU A 63 -4.51 0.62 10.29
C GLU A 63 -3.24 0.64 11.16
N GLU A 64 -2.89 -0.49 11.79
CA GLU A 64 -1.69 -0.57 12.65
C GLU A 64 -0.41 -0.23 11.88
N PHE A 65 -0.25 -0.75 10.66
CA PHE A 65 0.93 -0.48 9.84
C PHE A 65 1.04 1.01 9.50
N LEU A 66 -0.08 1.64 9.12
CA LEU A 66 -0.14 3.07 8.82
C LEU A 66 0.27 3.90 10.05
N GLN A 67 -0.29 3.59 11.21
CA GLN A 67 -0.02 4.31 12.46
C GLN A 67 1.46 4.21 12.85
N ILE A 68 2.03 2.99 12.85
CA ILE A 68 3.44 2.80 13.19
C ILE A 68 4.33 3.53 12.19
N ARG A 69 4.04 3.45 10.89
CA ARG A 69 4.84 4.12 9.87
C ARG A 69 4.81 5.64 10.02
N ASN A 70 3.64 6.21 10.26
CA ASN A 70 3.48 7.65 10.51
C ASN A 70 4.26 8.09 11.76
N LEU A 71 4.23 7.30 12.84
CA LEU A 71 5.02 7.59 14.06
C LEU A 71 6.54 7.52 13.80
N VAL A 72 7.01 6.48 13.12
CA VAL A 72 8.44 6.28 12.83
C VAL A 72 8.97 7.36 11.90
N LEU A 73 8.25 7.70 10.83
CA LEU A 73 8.70 8.65 9.82
C LEU A 73 8.27 10.09 10.10
N LYS A 74 7.46 10.33 11.15
CA LYS A 74 6.86 11.62 11.46
C LYS A 74 6.09 12.17 10.25
N GLU A 75 5.25 11.31 9.68
CA GLU A 75 4.35 11.61 8.56
C GLU A 75 2.89 11.59 9.03
N GLU A 76 2.01 12.24 8.26
CA GLU A 76 0.55 12.24 8.48
C GLU A 76 -0.15 11.70 7.23
N ARG A 77 0.22 10.47 6.82
CA ARG A 77 -0.42 9.81 5.67
C ARG A 77 -1.77 9.26 6.10
N GLU A 78 -2.79 9.40 5.24
CA GLU A 78 -4.09 8.75 5.43
C GLU A 78 -4.10 7.29 4.94
N TYR A 79 -3.17 6.92 4.06
CA TYR A 79 -3.07 5.57 3.52
C TYR A 79 -1.69 5.28 2.97
N ILE A 80 -1.19 4.07 3.22
CA ILE A 80 0.07 3.57 2.67
C ILE A 80 -0.13 2.10 2.31
N PRO A 81 0.01 1.71 1.03
CA PRO A 81 -0.24 0.34 0.63
C PRO A 81 0.88 -0.58 1.13
N LEU A 82 0.50 -1.76 1.63
CA LEU A 82 1.38 -2.87 1.97
C LEU A 82 1.52 -3.84 0.80
N ILE A 83 0.40 -4.18 0.17
CA ILE A 83 0.34 -5.08 -0.98
C ILE A 83 -0.41 -4.33 -2.07
N ALA A 84 0.09 -4.41 -3.29
CA ALA A 84 -0.60 -3.88 -4.45
C ALA A 84 -0.59 -4.91 -5.55
N ARG A 85 -1.69 -4.98 -6.30
CA ARG A 85 -1.75 -5.79 -7.52
C ARG A 85 -0.81 -5.26 -8.61
N PHE A 86 -0.41 -3.98 -8.53
CA PHE A 86 0.66 -3.43 -9.36
C PHE A 86 1.99 -3.61 -8.62
N GLY A 87 2.91 -4.41 -9.18
CA GLY A 87 4.07 -5.04 -8.50
C GLY A 87 5.20 -4.15 -7.97
N TRP A 88 4.88 -3.02 -7.34
CA TRP A 88 5.83 -2.07 -6.75
C TRP A 88 5.97 -2.28 -5.23
N LEU A 89 5.19 -3.20 -4.65
CA LEU A 89 5.08 -3.47 -3.22
C LEU A 89 5.33 -4.94 -2.90
N ALA A 90 5.00 -5.39 -1.68
CA ALA A 90 5.06 -6.82 -1.36
C ALA A 90 4.28 -7.62 -2.42
N PRO A 91 4.87 -8.70 -2.94
CA PRO A 91 4.28 -9.44 -4.05
C PRO A 91 2.94 -10.04 -3.61
N PRO A 92 1.88 -9.87 -4.42
CA PRO A 92 0.60 -10.49 -4.15
C PRO A 92 0.68 -12.01 -4.35
N ILE A 93 -0.12 -12.77 -3.61
CA ILE A 93 -0.14 -14.25 -3.65
C ILE A 93 -1.08 -14.74 -4.78
N GLU A 94 -1.00 -14.16 -5.96
CA GLU A 94 -2.12 -14.09 -6.92
C GLU A 94 -2.69 -15.42 -7.45
N LYS A 95 -4.02 -15.38 -7.66
CA LYS A 95 -4.75 -16.04 -8.76
C LYS A 95 -4.94 -14.99 -9.87
N GLY A 96 -4.95 -15.41 -11.14
CA GLY A 96 -4.70 -14.58 -12.34
C GLY A 96 -5.34 -13.19 -12.44
N VAL A 97 -4.75 -12.34 -13.28
CA VAL A 97 -5.18 -10.94 -13.48
C VAL A 97 -6.42 -10.86 -14.37
N PRO A 98 -7.48 -10.11 -13.99
CA PRO A 98 -8.68 -9.98 -14.81
C PRO A 98 -8.40 -9.29 -16.14
N GLU A 99 -9.28 -9.53 -17.12
CA GLU A 99 -9.29 -8.74 -18.35
C GLU A 99 -9.42 -7.25 -18.03
N LYS A 100 -8.74 -6.44 -18.83
CA LYS A 100 -8.64 -5.00 -18.58
C LYS A 100 -9.00 -4.16 -19.79
N ILE A 101 -9.36 -4.76 -20.92
CA ILE A 101 -9.71 -4.06 -22.16
C ILE A 101 -11.13 -4.47 -22.50
N PHE A 102 -12.03 -3.50 -22.59
CA PHE A 102 -13.45 -3.74 -22.82
C PHE A 102 -13.93 -2.96 -24.04
N PRO A 103 -14.88 -3.46 -24.84
CA PRO A 103 -15.47 -2.69 -25.93
C PRO A 103 -16.07 -1.35 -25.43
N GLU A 104 -16.78 -1.42 -24.32
CA GLU A 104 -17.30 -0.28 -23.56
C GLU A 104 -17.23 -0.56 -22.05
N LEU A 105 -17.29 0.48 -21.24
CA LEU A 105 -17.29 0.34 -19.77
C LEU A 105 -18.74 0.40 -19.26
N THR A 106 -19.37 -0.75 -19.05
CA THR A 106 -20.74 -0.84 -18.51
C THR A 106 -20.75 -0.81 -16.97
N GLU A 107 -21.93 -0.85 -16.36
CA GLU A 107 -22.04 -0.95 -14.89
C GLU A 107 -21.71 -2.36 -14.40
N GLU A 108 -22.11 -3.38 -15.17
CA GLU A 108 -21.86 -4.79 -14.91
C GLU A 108 -20.36 -5.10 -14.89
N ILE A 109 -19.60 -4.58 -15.87
CA ILE A 109 -18.12 -4.71 -15.89
C ILE A 109 -17.49 -4.08 -14.64
N VAL A 110 -18.03 -2.94 -14.19
CA VAL A 110 -17.53 -2.28 -12.98
C VAL A 110 -17.84 -3.10 -11.74
N ASP A 111 -19.02 -3.70 -11.64
CA ASP A 111 -19.41 -4.57 -10.53
C ASP A 111 -18.58 -5.85 -10.49
N GLU A 112 -18.34 -6.49 -11.64
CA GLU A 112 -17.45 -7.65 -11.77
C GLU A 112 -16.02 -7.30 -11.31
N LEU A 113 -15.44 -6.22 -11.83
CA LEU A 113 -14.08 -5.82 -11.45
C LEU A 113 -13.98 -5.39 -9.97
N LEU A 114 -15.05 -4.83 -9.41
CA LEU A 114 -15.10 -4.48 -7.99
C LEU A 114 -15.15 -5.75 -7.12
N ALA A 115 -15.97 -6.73 -7.49
CA ALA A 115 -16.02 -8.02 -6.81
C ALA A 115 -14.67 -8.74 -6.87
N GLU A 116 -14.03 -8.79 -8.05
CA GLU A 116 -12.69 -9.35 -8.25
C GLU A 116 -11.59 -8.63 -7.46
N ALA A 117 -11.71 -7.31 -7.26
CA ALA A 117 -10.78 -6.54 -6.44
C ALA A 117 -10.92 -6.88 -4.95
N LEU A 118 -12.16 -7.04 -4.47
CA LEU A 118 -12.46 -7.41 -3.09
C LEU A 118 -12.09 -8.87 -2.79
N ASP A 119 -12.39 -9.78 -3.70
CA ASP A 119 -12.03 -11.20 -3.60
C ASP A 119 -10.51 -11.35 -3.48
N TRP A 120 -9.74 -10.67 -4.35
CA TRP A 120 -8.29 -10.64 -4.22
C TRP A 120 -7.77 -10.05 -2.92
N ALA A 121 -8.35 -8.96 -2.44
CA ALA A 121 -7.97 -8.36 -1.17
C ALA A 121 -8.17 -9.35 0.00
N SER A 122 -9.24 -10.15 -0.06
CA SER A 122 -9.55 -11.14 0.97
C SER A 122 -8.48 -12.24 1.08
N TYR A 123 -7.93 -12.72 -0.05
CA TYR A 123 -6.90 -13.77 -0.05
C TYR A 123 -5.49 -13.31 0.33
N GLN A 124 -5.25 -12.00 0.41
CA GLN A 124 -3.91 -11.54 0.73
C GLN A 124 -3.57 -11.75 2.20
N ASP A 125 -2.32 -12.17 2.43
CA ASP A 125 -1.75 -12.45 3.74
C ASP A 125 -0.91 -11.25 4.20
N ILE A 126 -1.45 -10.49 5.16
CA ILE A 126 -0.81 -9.29 5.69
C ILE A 126 0.49 -9.63 6.44
N ASP A 127 0.51 -10.74 7.17
CA ASP A 127 1.68 -11.16 7.93
C ASP A 127 2.85 -11.49 6.99
N LYS A 128 2.58 -12.20 5.89
CA LYS A 128 3.61 -12.45 4.87
C LYS A 128 4.14 -11.17 4.23
N ALA A 129 3.28 -10.17 4.02
CA ALA A 129 3.74 -8.88 3.50
C ALA A 129 4.60 -8.12 4.50
N ILE A 130 4.26 -8.15 5.79
CA ILE A 130 5.10 -7.57 6.85
C ILE A 130 6.45 -8.29 6.90
N ASP A 131 6.47 -9.62 6.83
CA ASP A 131 7.71 -10.41 6.83
C ASP A 131 8.58 -10.13 5.61
N TYR A 132 7.95 -10.00 4.44
CA TYR A 132 8.63 -9.56 3.21
C TYR A 132 9.36 -8.23 3.43
N TYR A 133 8.68 -7.23 3.99
CA TYR A 133 9.29 -5.94 4.28
C TYR A 133 10.38 -6.01 5.34
N ALA A 134 10.19 -6.78 6.42
CA ALA A 134 11.20 -6.98 7.46
C ALA A 134 12.48 -7.65 6.92
N GLY A 135 12.34 -8.48 5.89
CA GLY A 135 13.42 -9.16 5.19
C GLY A 135 14.18 -8.31 4.16
N LEU A 136 13.67 -7.13 3.78
CA LEU A 136 14.31 -6.30 2.76
C LEU A 136 15.74 -5.85 3.16
N PRO A 137 16.63 -5.65 2.17
CA PRO A 137 17.90 -5.00 2.40
C PRO A 137 17.71 -3.48 2.58
N THR A 138 18.70 -2.84 3.19
CA THR A 138 18.69 -1.40 3.50
C THR A 138 18.77 -0.49 2.27
N ASN A 139 19.27 -1.00 1.14
CA ASN A 139 19.41 -0.28 -0.13
C ASN A 139 18.18 -0.44 -1.06
N CYS A 140 17.01 -0.82 -0.53
CA CYS A 140 15.77 -0.88 -1.30
C CYS A 140 15.31 0.53 -1.73
N TRP A 141 14.51 0.59 -2.80
CA TRP A 141 14.17 1.85 -3.48
C TRP A 141 12.81 2.41 -3.04
N GLY A 142 12.59 3.71 -3.30
CA GLY A 142 11.31 4.37 -3.12
C GLY A 142 10.86 4.41 -1.65
N THR A 143 9.62 3.97 -1.39
CA THR A 143 9.01 3.95 -0.05
C THR A 143 9.37 2.70 0.76
N ALA A 144 10.01 1.70 0.14
CA ALA A 144 10.33 0.42 0.76
C ALA A 144 11.23 0.53 2.01
N PRO A 145 12.24 1.43 2.08
CA PRO A 145 13.00 1.63 3.32
C PRO A 145 12.13 2.01 4.52
N GLY A 146 11.14 2.88 4.33
CA GLY A 146 10.19 3.24 5.38
C GLY A 146 9.32 2.04 5.81
N ASN A 147 8.86 1.25 4.84
CA ASN A 147 8.08 0.03 5.10
C ASN A 147 8.92 -1.03 5.83
N HIS A 148 10.20 -1.15 5.47
CA HIS A 148 11.15 -2.03 6.13
C HIS A 148 11.31 -1.71 7.62
N ILE A 149 11.60 -0.45 7.97
CA ILE A 149 11.72 -0.04 9.39
C ILE A 149 10.40 -0.25 10.13
N THR A 150 9.27 0.08 9.50
CA THR A 150 7.93 -0.13 10.08
C THR A 150 7.69 -1.62 10.39
N ALA A 151 8.00 -2.50 9.43
CA ALA A 151 7.84 -3.94 9.60
C ALA A 151 8.74 -4.51 10.72
N LEU A 152 9.97 -4.00 10.88
CA LEU A 152 10.83 -4.37 12.00
C LEU A 152 10.24 -3.96 13.35
N VAL A 153 9.60 -2.79 13.44
CA VAL A 153 8.89 -2.36 14.65
C VAL A 153 7.70 -3.27 14.95
N MET A 154 6.91 -3.61 13.93
CA MET A 154 5.77 -4.53 14.07
C MET A 154 6.20 -5.92 14.54
N ARG A 155 7.32 -6.43 14.03
CA ARG A 155 7.91 -7.72 14.43
C ARG A 155 8.77 -7.65 15.69
N ASN A 156 8.80 -6.50 16.37
CA ASN A 156 9.61 -6.28 17.56
C ASN A 156 11.09 -6.70 17.38
N ASN A 157 11.66 -6.46 16.20
CA ASN A 157 13.01 -6.89 15.85
C ASN A 157 14.06 -5.94 16.45
N LYS A 158 14.24 -6.04 17.78
CA LYS A 158 15.15 -5.22 18.59
C LYS A 158 16.59 -5.33 18.10
N GLU A 159 17.04 -6.53 17.79
CA GLU A 159 18.41 -6.80 17.35
C GLU A 159 18.78 -6.00 16.09
N LYS A 160 17.97 -6.09 15.04
CA LYS A 160 18.26 -5.43 13.75
C LYS A 160 18.16 -3.90 13.88
N LEU A 161 17.19 -3.40 14.65
CA LEU A 161 17.03 -1.96 14.89
C LEU A 161 18.19 -1.38 15.72
N LEU A 162 18.63 -2.06 16.78
CA LEU A 162 19.79 -1.64 17.57
C LEU A 162 21.09 -1.70 16.76
N HIS A 163 21.24 -2.71 15.89
CA HIS A 163 22.35 -2.75 14.95
C HIS A 163 22.36 -1.53 14.01
N TYR A 164 21.21 -1.18 13.44
CA TYR A 164 21.08 0.02 12.60
C TYR A 164 21.40 1.30 13.37
N GLN A 165 20.89 1.42 14.60
CA GLN A 165 21.17 2.58 15.45
C GLN A 165 22.67 2.75 15.70
N LYS A 166 23.37 1.66 16.02
CA LYS A 166 24.83 1.67 16.21
C LYS A 166 25.56 2.12 14.95
N CYS A 167 25.21 1.56 13.79
CA CYS A 167 25.84 1.94 12.53
C CYS A 167 25.63 3.43 12.19
N PHE A 168 24.42 3.95 12.41
CA PHE A 168 24.15 5.38 12.21
C PHE A 168 24.97 6.27 13.14
N ALA A 169 25.13 5.88 14.41
CA ALA A 169 25.98 6.61 15.36
C ALA A 169 27.47 6.63 14.96
N GLU A 170 27.94 5.60 14.25
CA GLU A 170 29.28 5.50 13.68
C GLU A 170 29.42 6.21 12.31
N GLY A 171 28.36 6.88 11.84
CA GLY A 171 28.32 7.56 10.53
C GLY A 171 28.08 6.61 9.34
N ASN A 172 27.86 5.32 9.58
CA ASN A 172 27.54 4.33 8.56
C ASN A 172 26.02 4.19 8.37
N ARG A 173 25.49 4.83 7.33
CA ARG A 173 24.05 4.80 7.01
C ARG A 173 23.57 3.51 6.34
N LEU A 174 24.43 2.49 6.20
CA LEU A 174 24.09 1.19 5.60
C LEU A 174 23.43 1.32 4.21
N ARG A 175 23.73 2.39 3.45
CA ARG A 175 23.11 2.71 2.15
C ARG A 175 21.59 2.89 2.19
N PHE A 176 21.01 3.18 3.36
CA PHE A 176 19.62 3.60 3.42
C PHE A 176 19.37 4.84 2.58
N ALA A 177 18.14 4.96 2.06
CA ALA A 177 17.69 6.19 1.41
C ALA A 177 17.86 7.41 2.33
N ALA A 178 18.11 8.58 1.73
CA ALA A 178 18.45 9.80 2.47
C ALA A 178 17.41 10.20 3.54
N TYR A 179 16.13 9.87 3.31
CA TYR A 179 15.04 10.19 4.23
C TYR A 179 14.99 9.28 5.48
N ILE A 180 15.72 8.16 5.50
CA ILE A 180 15.87 7.34 6.70
C ILE A 180 17.04 7.90 7.50
N THR A 181 16.75 8.80 8.43
CA THR A 181 17.74 9.47 9.27
C THR A 181 18.00 8.73 10.59
N ASP A 182 19.00 9.16 11.34
CA ASP A 182 19.25 8.69 12.70
C ASP A 182 18.04 8.92 13.61
N GLU A 183 17.30 10.03 13.45
CA GLU A 183 16.07 10.23 14.23
C GLU A 183 14.97 9.23 13.88
N VAL A 184 14.86 8.80 12.62
CA VAL A 184 13.94 7.72 12.21
C VAL A 184 14.30 6.42 12.91
N ILE A 185 15.58 6.04 12.88
CA ILE A 185 16.06 4.81 13.52
C ILE A 185 15.87 4.88 15.04
N ASN A 186 16.20 6.01 15.67
CA ASN A 186 16.02 6.21 17.11
C ASN A 186 14.55 6.07 17.52
N ARG A 187 13.60 6.68 16.78
CA ARG A 187 12.16 6.50 17.04
C ARG A 187 11.73 5.04 16.90
N ALA A 188 12.22 4.33 15.89
CA ALA A 188 11.91 2.91 15.72
C ALA A 188 12.42 2.06 16.91
N VAL A 189 13.64 2.33 17.39
CA VAL A 189 14.20 1.68 18.59
C VAL A 189 13.36 2.00 19.83
N GLU A 190 13.00 3.27 20.05
CA GLU A 190 12.16 3.66 21.20
C GLU A 190 10.82 2.92 21.22
N LEU A 191 10.18 2.75 20.07
CA LEU A 191 8.89 2.05 19.95
C LEU A 191 9.01 0.58 20.35
N VAL A 192 10.08 -0.12 19.94
CA VAL A 192 10.26 -1.53 20.32
C VAL A 192 10.75 -1.68 21.76
N MET A 193 11.47 -0.70 22.32
CA MET A 193 11.92 -0.75 23.71
C MET A 193 10.81 -0.47 24.73
N LYS A 194 9.75 0.23 24.32
CA LYS A 194 8.55 0.49 25.14
C LYS A 194 7.53 -0.66 25.11
N ARG A 195 7.72 -1.65 24.23
CA ARG A 195 6.92 -2.88 24.12
C ARG A 195 7.60 -4.04 24.85
#